data_AF-A0A3N5V5U6-F1
#
_entry.id   AF-A0A3N5V5U6-F1
#
_cell.length_a   1.000
_cell.length_b   1.000
_cell.length_c   1.000
_cell.angle_alpha   90.00
_cell.angle_beta   90.00
_cell.angle_gamma   90.00
#
_symmetry.space_group_name_H-M   'P 1'
#
loop_
_entity.id
_entity.type
_entity.pdbx_description
1 polymer ?
#
loop_
_entity_poly.entity_id
_entity_poly.type
_entity_poly.pdbx_seq_one_letter_code
_entity_poly.pdbx_strand_id
1 'polypeptide(L)'
;EAIRPSRIVIDGLSTFEHLYSQEIYLITKRLVNLMGSYGITSIFTILTDQESGLNISSFGVSSIFHNIILLRYVEAEAQLKRSMLILKMRASNHDHSILQFLIQNKTGLKIAGTMNEYEGIMSGIAQKVYQRYLDKEKKISDKQSKEREKRKVDLDSRQKKISRLGEKARLRRRQRRS
;
A
#
# COMPACT_ATOMS: atom_id res chain seq x y z
N GLU A 1 41.99 22.75 -7.86
CA GLU A 1 41.75 21.80 -6.76
C GLU A 1 41.12 20.52 -7.30
N ALA A 2 41.47 19.36 -6.74
CA ALA A 2 40.87 18.08 -7.13
C ALA A 2 39.52 17.88 -6.39
N ILE A 3 38.47 17.58 -7.13
CA ILE A 3 37.14 17.31 -6.56
C ILE A 3 37.16 15.95 -5.84
N ARG A 4 36.69 15.90 -4.58
CA ARG A 4 36.52 14.68 -3.78
C ARG A 4 35.04 14.46 -3.46
N PRO A 5 34.28 13.78 -4.33
CA PRO A 5 32.84 13.65 -4.15
C PRO A 5 32.49 12.65 -3.05
N SER A 6 31.49 12.97 -2.22
CA SER A 6 30.89 11.99 -1.29
C SER A 6 29.75 11.19 -1.92
N ARG A 7 29.22 11.67 -3.05
CA ARG A 7 28.11 11.05 -3.79
C ARG A 7 28.32 11.17 -5.29
N ILE A 8 27.92 10.13 -6.01
CA ILE A 8 27.91 10.12 -7.48
C ILE A 8 26.55 9.60 -7.95
N VAL A 9 26.01 10.26 -8.97
CA VAL A 9 24.79 9.82 -9.66
C VAL A 9 25.16 9.49 -11.10
N ILE A 10 24.82 8.28 -11.54
CA ILE A 10 24.96 7.84 -12.93
C ILE A 10 23.56 7.71 -13.50
N ASP A 11 23.21 8.64 -14.39
CA ASP A 11 21.90 8.75 -15.01
C ASP A 11 22.02 8.63 -16.55
N GLY A 12 21.83 7.46 -17.18
CA GLY A 12 21.41 6.16 -16.64
C GLY A 12 22.11 4.98 -17.34
N LEU A 13 22.05 3.81 -16.69
CA LEU A 13 22.70 2.58 -17.16
C LEU A 13 22.07 1.99 -18.43
N SER A 14 20.84 2.38 -18.77
CA SER A 14 20.16 1.92 -19.99
C SER A 14 20.93 2.27 -21.28
N THR A 15 21.73 3.34 -21.29
CA THR A 15 22.59 3.65 -22.43
C THR A 15 23.71 2.61 -22.61
N PHE A 16 24.30 2.14 -21.50
CA PHE A 16 25.27 1.05 -21.54
C PHE A 16 24.63 -0.27 -21.94
N GLU A 17 23.37 -0.47 -21.61
CA GLU A 17 22.61 -1.69 -21.92
C GLU A 17 22.47 -1.84 -23.44
N HIS A 18 22.18 -0.74 -24.12
CA HIS A 18 22.04 -0.71 -25.57
C HIS A 18 23.38 -0.91 -26.31
N LEU A 19 24.46 -0.30 -25.82
CA LEU A 19 25.77 -0.30 -26.51
C LEU A 19 26.68 -1.47 -26.12
N TYR A 20 26.57 -1.97 -24.88
CA TYR A 20 27.50 -2.91 -24.25
C TYR A 20 26.76 -4.02 -23.48
N SER A 21 25.71 -4.57 -24.09
CA SER A 21 24.81 -5.55 -23.48
C SER A 21 25.50 -6.76 -22.83
N GLN A 22 26.60 -7.26 -23.40
CA GLN A 22 27.38 -8.39 -22.84
C GLN A 22 28.30 -8.00 -21.67
N GLU A 23 28.70 -6.73 -21.60
CA GLU A 23 29.72 -6.25 -20.66
C GLU A 23 29.11 -5.44 -19.51
N ILE A 24 27.85 -5.03 -19.61
CA ILE A 24 27.20 -4.13 -18.66
C ILE A 24 27.29 -4.61 -17.22
N TYR A 25 27.17 -5.92 -16.98
CA TYR A 25 27.32 -6.49 -15.65
C TYR A 25 28.73 -6.21 -15.08
N LEU A 26 29.77 -6.46 -15.85
CA LEU A 26 31.16 -6.25 -15.44
C LEU A 26 31.48 -4.76 -15.27
N ILE A 27 31.04 -3.92 -16.20
CA ILE A 27 31.20 -2.46 -16.14
C ILE A 27 30.55 -1.92 -14.86
N THR A 28 29.28 -2.26 -14.64
CA THR A 28 28.51 -1.82 -13.46
C THR A 28 29.18 -2.29 -12.17
N LYS A 29 29.59 -3.57 -12.11
CA LYS A 29 30.29 -4.13 -10.93
C LYS A 29 31.59 -3.39 -10.63
N ARG A 30 32.39 -3.08 -11.65
CA ARG A 30 33.64 -2.30 -11.50
C ARG A 30 33.37 -0.90 -10.99
N LEU A 31 32.37 -0.20 -11.53
CA LEU A 31 31.99 1.14 -11.10
C LEU A 31 31.52 1.15 -9.63
N VAL A 32 30.65 0.22 -9.24
CA VAL A 32 30.18 0.08 -7.86
C VAL A 32 31.33 -0.20 -6.90
N ASN A 33 32.22 -1.15 -7.25
CA ASN A 33 33.38 -1.49 -6.43
C ASN A 33 34.35 -0.31 -6.27
N LEU A 34 34.61 0.42 -7.36
CA LEU A 34 35.49 1.59 -7.35
C LEU A 34 34.93 2.68 -6.44
N MET A 35 33.65 3.05 -6.61
CA MET A 35 33.03 4.05 -5.74
C MET A 35 32.98 3.60 -4.28
N GLY A 36 32.70 2.31 -4.05
CA GLY A 36 32.72 1.70 -2.72
C GLY A 36 34.11 1.74 -2.06
N SER A 37 35.20 1.50 -2.79
CA SER A 37 36.56 1.55 -2.23
C SER A 37 36.98 2.95 -1.80
N TYR A 38 36.35 3.99 -2.36
CA TYR A 38 36.54 5.38 -1.96
C TYR A 38 35.49 5.87 -0.93
N GLY A 39 34.60 5.00 -0.45
CA GLY A 39 33.55 5.37 0.50
C GLY A 39 32.47 6.29 -0.11
N ILE A 40 32.31 6.28 -1.44
CA ILE A 40 31.38 7.14 -2.16
C ILE A 40 30.01 6.45 -2.24
N THR A 41 28.94 7.17 -1.88
CA THR A 41 27.58 6.68 -2.11
C THR A 41 27.19 6.88 -3.57
N SER A 42 26.86 5.79 -4.25
CA SER A 42 26.49 5.82 -5.67
C SER A 42 25.00 5.56 -5.88
N ILE A 43 24.40 6.32 -6.79
CA ILE A 43 23.03 6.14 -7.28
C ILE A 43 23.12 5.90 -8.78
N PHE A 44 22.43 4.86 -9.26
CA PHE A 44 22.33 4.53 -10.67
C PHE A 44 20.87 4.53 -11.05
N THR A 45 20.53 5.15 -12.19
CA THR A 45 19.21 5.01 -12.80
C THR A 45 19.28 3.96 -13.90
N ILE A 46 18.18 3.22 -14.09
CA ILE A 46 18.02 2.30 -15.21
C ILE A 46 16.60 2.47 -15.72
N LEU A 47 16.46 2.69 -17.03
CA LEU A 47 15.16 2.71 -17.67
C LEU A 47 14.76 1.26 -17.96
N THR A 48 13.60 0.86 -17.48
CA THR A 48 13.03 -0.48 -17.72
C THR A 48 11.70 -0.34 -18.45
N ASP A 49 11.43 -1.26 -19.36
CA ASP A 49 10.11 -1.36 -19.99
C ASP A 49 9.05 -1.73 -18.95
N GLN A 50 7.86 -1.12 -19.05
CA GLN A 50 6.76 -1.36 -18.13
C GLN A 50 5.87 -2.54 -18.57
N GLU A 51 6.50 -3.64 -18.98
CA GLU A 51 5.79 -4.88 -19.29
C GLU A 51 5.11 -5.46 -18.04
N SER A 52 4.11 -6.33 -18.23
CA SER A 52 3.40 -6.96 -17.12
C SER A 52 4.37 -7.84 -16.32
N GLY A 53 4.76 -7.40 -15.13
CA GLY A 53 5.68 -8.13 -14.27
C GLY A 53 6.81 -7.26 -13.72
N LEU A 54 7.65 -7.90 -12.91
CA LEU A 54 8.76 -7.29 -12.19
C LEU A 54 10.09 -7.72 -12.82
N ASN A 55 10.45 -7.12 -13.96
CA ASN A 55 11.74 -7.34 -14.62
C ASN A 55 12.70 -6.21 -14.22
N ILE A 56 13.37 -6.36 -13.07
CA ILE A 56 14.21 -5.30 -12.46
C ILE A 56 15.51 -5.04 -13.22
N SER A 57 15.90 -5.95 -14.12
CA SER A 57 16.88 -5.73 -15.19
C SER A 57 17.05 -7.04 -15.94
N SER A 58 16.87 -7.06 -17.26
CA SER A 58 17.08 -8.26 -18.08
C SER A 58 18.54 -8.78 -18.00
N PHE A 59 19.48 -7.91 -17.62
CA PHE A 59 20.92 -8.18 -17.56
C PHE A 59 21.47 -8.58 -16.18
N GLY A 60 20.60 -8.87 -15.21
CA GLY A 60 21.02 -9.36 -13.88
C GLY A 60 21.80 -8.36 -13.00
N VAL A 61 21.88 -7.08 -13.41
CA VAL A 61 22.60 -6.02 -12.68
C VAL A 61 21.99 -5.70 -11.32
N SER A 62 20.69 -6.00 -11.13
CA SER A 62 20.00 -5.85 -9.84
C SER A 62 20.69 -6.56 -8.66
N SER A 63 21.42 -7.65 -8.93
CA SER A 63 22.18 -8.40 -7.92
C SER A 63 23.36 -7.61 -7.33
N ILE A 64 23.94 -6.69 -8.12
CA ILE A 64 25.11 -5.87 -7.76
C ILE A 64 24.72 -4.83 -6.71
N PHE A 65 23.54 -4.21 -6.85
CA PHE A 65 23.13 -3.12 -5.98
C PHE A 65 22.74 -3.60 -4.58
N HIS A 66 23.02 -2.80 -3.55
CA HIS A 66 22.56 -3.07 -2.19
C HIS A 66 21.10 -2.70 -1.98
N ASN A 67 20.67 -1.58 -2.56
CA ASN A 67 19.34 -1.00 -2.42
C ASN A 67 18.71 -0.81 -3.79
N ILE A 68 17.40 -1.09 -3.91
CA ILE A 68 16.65 -0.95 -5.16
C ILE A 68 15.34 -0.22 -4.84
N ILE A 69 15.12 0.90 -5.51
CA ILE A 69 13.87 1.66 -5.49
C ILE A 69 13.25 1.50 -6.88
N LEU A 70 12.04 0.98 -6.95
CA LEU A 70 11.29 0.86 -8.19
C LEU A 70 10.31 2.03 -8.30
N LEU A 71 10.33 2.70 -9.45
CA LEU A 71 9.37 3.73 -9.85
C LEU A 71 8.55 3.19 -11.01
N ARG A 72 7.22 3.28 -10.93
CA ARG A 72 6.33 2.74 -11.97
C ARG A 72 5.16 3.68 -12.23
N TYR A 73 4.63 3.62 -13.45
CA TYR A 73 3.31 4.18 -13.74
C TYR A 73 2.26 3.10 -13.47
N VAL A 74 1.12 3.53 -12.97
CA VAL A 74 -0.02 2.66 -12.73
C VAL A 74 -1.27 3.36 -13.22
N GLU A 75 -2.04 2.68 -14.06
CA GLU A 75 -3.33 3.16 -14.49
C GLU A 75 -4.36 2.89 -13.38
N ALA A 76 -4.97 3.95 -12.87
CA ALA A 76 -6.02 3.88 -11.87
C ALA A 76 -7.00 5.04 -12.07
N GLU A 77 -8.30 4.74 -12.08
CA GLU A 77 -9.36 5.76 -12.24
C GLU A 77 -9.19 6.60 -13.52
N ALA A 78 -8.85 5.94 -14.64
CA ALA A 78 -8.54 6.58 -15.92
C ALA A 78 -7.42 7.65 -15.86
N GLN A 79 -6.51 7.50 -14.90
CA GLN A 79 -5.34 8.37 -14.73
C GLN A 79 -4.06 7.54 -14.56
N LEU A 80 -2.97 8.02 -15.15
CA LEU A 80 -1.63 7.48 -14.88
C LEU A 80 -1.11 8.07 -13.57
N LYS A 81 -1.19 7.28 -12.50
CA LYS A 81 -0.59 7.60 -11.20
C LYS A 81 0.86 7.10 -11.18
N ARG A 82 1.70 7.71 -10.35
CA ARG A 82 3.09 7.29 -10.14
C ARG A 82 3.22 6.57 -8.81
N SER A 83 3.80 5.38 -8.84
CA SER A 83 4.06 4.57 -7.66
C SER A 83 5.56 4.37 -7.43
N MET A 84 5.93 4.27 -6.16
CA MET A 84 7.28 4.02 -5.68
C MET A 84 7.22 2.89 -4.64
N LEU A 85 8.18 1.98 -4.69
CA LEU A 85 8.40 0.99 -3.63
C LEU A 85 9.88 0.71 -3.45
N ILE A 86 10.27 0.42 -2.20
CA ILE A 86 11.61 -0.07 -1.89
C ILE A 86 11.56 -1.58 -2.09
N LEU A 87 12.21 -2.07 -3.13
CA LEU A 87 12.19 -3.49 -3.45
C LEU A 87 13.23 -4.26 -2.64
N LYS A 88 14.38 -3.63 -2.40
CA LYS A 88 15.49 -4.23 -1.68
C LYS A 88 16.21 -3.16 -0.87
N MET A 89 16.54 -3.48 0.37
CA MET A 89 17.44 -2.68 1.19
C MET A 89 18.30 -3.62 2.03
N ARG A 90 19.63 -3.47 1.96
CA ARG A 90 20.56 -4.25 2.78
C ARG A 90 20.90 -3.50 4.06
N ALA A 91 21.15 -4.27 5.13
CA ALA A 91 21.53 -3.76 6.45
C ALA A 91 20.50 -2.84 7.15
N SER A 92 19.26 -2.77 6.66
CA SER A 92 18.15 -2.06 7.31
C SER A 92 16.81 -2.69 6.96
N ASN A 93 15.85 -2.60 7.88
CA ASN A 93 14.45 -2.83 7.54
C ASN A 93 13.94 -1.70 6.62
N HIS A 94 12.96 -1.97 5.77
CA HIS A 94 12.36 -0.98 4.86
C HIS A 94 10.83 -1.06 4.85
N ASP A 95 10.20 0.03 4.42
CA ASP A 95 8.75 0.06 4.20
C ASP A 95 8.38 -0.82 2.99
N HIS A 96 7.43 -1.72 3.20
CA HIS A 96 6.91 -2.64 2.18
C HIS A 96 5.66 -2.10 1.47
N SER A 97 5.23 -0.89 1.81
CA SER A 97 4.08 -0.23 1.20
C SER A 97 4.40 0.23 -0.22
N ILE A 98 3.39 0.15 -1.10
CA ILE A 98 3.44 0.83 -2.40
C ILE A 98 2.97 2.27 -2.18
N LEU A 99 3.86 3.21 -2.44
CA LEU A 99 3.66 4.63 -2.19
C LEU A 99 3.27 5.34 -3.47
N GLN A 100 2.21 6.14 -3.44
CA GLN A 100 1.97 7.13 -4.49
C GLN A 100 2.90 8.32 -4.27
N PHE A 101 3.50 8.81 -5.34
CA PHE A 101 4.24 10.07 -5.30
C PHE A 101 3.80 11.03 -6.40
N LEU A 102 4.03 12.32 -6.15
CA LEU A 102 3.76 13.43 -7.05
C LEU A 102 5.06 14.19 -7.31
N ILE A 103 5.16 14.82 -8.48
CA ILE A 103 6.26 15.73 -8.80
C ILE A 103 5.66 17.14 -8.84
N GLN A 104 6.11 18.00 -7.93
CA GLN A 104 5.64 19.38 -7.78
C GLN A 104 6.74 20.34 -8.25
N ASN A 105 6.37 21.38 -8.99
CA ASN A 105 7.34 22.28 -9.65
C ASN A 105 8.38 22.92 -8.71
N LYS A 106 8.02 23.21 -7.45
CA LYS A 106 8.94 23.90 -6.50
C LYS A 106 9.65 22.96 -5.53
N THR A 107 9.00 21.88 -5.12
CA THR A 107 9.46 20.98 -4.05
C THR A 107 9.96 19.64 -4.58
N GLY A 108 9.78 19.36 -5.88
CA GLY A 108 10.17 18.10 -6.49
C GLY A 108 9.28 16.95 -6.07
N LEU A 109 9.89 15.81 -5.72
CA LEU A 109 9.18 14.59 -5.36
C LEU A 109 8.50 14.72 -4.00
N LYS A 110 7.20 14.45 -3.94
CA LYS A 110 6.41 14.39 -2.71
C LYS A 110 5.67 13.06 -2.61
N ILE A 111 5.84 12.36 -1.50
CA ILE A 111 5.06 11.16 -1.18
C ILE A 111 3.63 11.60 -0.79
N ALA A 112 2.64 11.10 -1.51
CA ALA A 112 1.22 11.40 -1.28
C ALA A 112 0.58 10.47 -0.25
N GLY A 113 1.04 9.21 -0.18
CA GLY A 113 0.55 8.20 0.76
C GLY A 113 0.68 6.79 0.20
N THR A 114 0.13 5.82 0.93
CA THR A 114 0.07 4.42 0.50
C THR A 114 -1.10 4.20 -0.46
N MET A 115 -0.95 3.32 -1.46
CA MET A 115 -2.00 2.98 -2.44
C MET A 115 -2.87 1.77 -2.02
N ASN A 116 -3.22 1.68 -0.73
CA ASN A 116 -3.85 0.51 -0.12
C ASN A 116 -5.32 0.27 -0.55
N GLU A 117 -5.88 1.20 -1.30
CA GLU A 117 -7.22 1.16 -1.90
C GLU A 117 -7.24 0.50 -3.28
N TYR A 118 -6.06 0.12 -3.82
CA TYR A 118 -5.96 -0.59 -5.09
C TYR A 118 -5.18 -1.92 -4.96
N GLU A 119 -5.60 -2.90 -5.75
CA GLU A 119 -4.90 -4.16 -6.03
C GLU A 119 -4.38 -4.15 -7.48
N GLY A 120 -3.42 -5.01 -7.82
CA GLY A 120 -2.87 -5.07 -9.18
C GLY A 120 -1.86 -3.97 -9.53
N ILE A 121 -1.41 -3.15 -8.57
CA ILE A 121 -0.45 -2.07 -8.86
C ILE A 121 0.85 -2.61 -9.51
N MET A 122 1.28 -3.81 -9.14
CA MET A 122 2.47 -4.46 -9.72
C MET A 122 2.28 -4.98 -11.14
N SER A 123 1.03 -5.21 -11.59
CA SER A 123 0.76 -5.54 -12.99
C SER A 123 0.64 -4.31 -13.89
N GLY A 124 0.65 -3.10 -13.32
CA GLY A 124 0.50 -1.83 -14.03
C GLY A 124 -0.94 -1.34 -14.19
N ILE A 125 -1.93 -2.22 -13.97
CA ILE A 125 -3.36 -1.89 -14.01
C ILE A 125 -3.93 -2.10 -12.61
N ALA A 126 -4.38 -1.02 -11.97
CA ALA A 126 -4.86 -1.09 -10.61
C ALA A 126 -6.40 -1.14 -10.53
N GLN A 127 -6.90 -2.11 -9.77
CA GLN A 127 -8.33 -2.25 -9.50
C GLN A 127 -8.65 -1.80 -8.09
N LYS A 128 -9.71 -1.02 -7.94
CA LYS A 128 -10.14 -0.52 -6.63
C LYS A 128 -10.68 -1.68 -5.78
N VAL A 129 -10.16 -1.82 -4.57
CA VAL A 129 -10.57 -2.88 -3.65
C VAL A 129 -11.94 -2.55 -3.05
N TYR A 130 -13.00 -3.16 -3.59
CA TYR A 130 -14.36 -2.97 -3.08
C TYR A 130 -14.65 -3.80 -1.81
N GLN A 131 -13.88 -4.86 -1.56
CA GLN A 131 -14.10 -5.78 -0.45
C GLN A 131 -14.10 -5.11 0.92
N ARG A 132 -13.24 -4.10 1.15
CA ARG A 132 -13.25 -3.33 2.40
C ARG A 132 -14.57 -2.58 2.62
N TYR A 133 -15.26 -2.15 1.56
CA TYR A 133 -16.58 -1.53 1.68
C TYR A 133 -17.63 -2.58 2.03
N LEU A 134 -17.63 -3.72 1.35
CA LEU A 134 -18.53 -4.84 1.66
C LEU A 134 -18.35 -5.35 3.10
N ASP A 135 -17.12 -5.47 3.58
CA ASP A 135 -16.82 -5.87 4.97
C ASP A 135 -17.34 -4.85 5.98
N LYS A 136 -17.24 -3.56 5.64
CA LYS A 136 -17.72 -2.47 6.49
C LYS A 136 -19.25 -2.46 6.54
N GLU A 137 -19.92 -2.65 5.40
CA GLU A 137 -21.37 -2.80 5.31
C GLU A 137 -21.87 -4.02 6.08
N LYS A 138 -21.18 -5.15 5.94
CA LYS A 138 -21.49 -6.38 6.70
C LYS A 138 -21.37 -6.14 8.21
N LYS A 139 -20.30 -5.51 8.68
CA LYS A 139 -20.12 -5.15 10.10
C LYS A 139 -21.22 -4.21 10.60
N ILE A 140 -21.66 -3.24 9.79
CA ILE A 140 -22.76 -2.33 10.13
C ILE A 140 -24.07 -3.11 10.24
N SER A 141 -24.36 -3.98 9.27
CA SER A 141 -25.55 -4.82 9.24
C SER A 141 -25.61 -5.77 10.44
N ASP A 142 -24.49 -6.41 10.79
CA ASP A 142 -24.38 -7.30 11.95
C ASP A 142 -24.63 -6.54 13.26
N LYS A 143 -24.09 -5.32 13.38
CA LYS A 143 -24.31 -4.46 14.55
C LYS A 143 -25.77 -4.05 14.69
N GLN A 144 -26.41 -3.65 13.58
CA GLN A 144 -27.83 -3.30 13.55
C GLN A 144 -28.73 -4.49 13.89
N SER A 145 -28.40 -5.69 13.38
CA SER A 145 -29.15 -6.91 13.66
C SER A 145 -29.12 -7.26 15.15
N LYS A 146 -27.94 -7.19 15.78
CA LYS A 146 -27.77 -7.37 17.23
C LYS A 146 -28.52 -6.34 18.06
N GLU A 147 -28.55 -5.07 17.64
CA GLU A 147 -29.35 -4.03 18.31
C GLU A 147 -30.86 -4.28 18.19
N ARG A 148 -31.33 -4.67 17.01
CA ARG A 148 -32.76 -4.99 16.77
C ARG A 148 -33.20 -6.16 17.65
N GLU A 149 -32.38 -7.18 17.76
CA GLU A 149 -32.67 -8.35 18.60
C GLU A 149 -32.75 -7.99 20.09
N LYS A 150 -31.79 -7.18 20.58
CA LYS A 150 -31.85 -6.63 21.96
C LYS A 150 -33.11 -5.80 22.20
N ARG A 151 -33.50 -4.94 21.24
CA ARG A 151 -34.73 -4.14 21.34
C ARG A 151 -35.98 -5.02 21.38
N LYS A 152 -36.02 -6.09 20.59
CA LYS A 152 -37.13 -7.04 20.59
C LYS A 152 -37.27 -7.76 21.93
N VAL A 153 -36.15 -8.22 22.50
CA VAL A 153 -36.13 -8.85 23.84
C VAL A 153 -36.57 -7.88 24.94
N ASP A 154 -36.12 -6.62 24.89
CA ASP A 154 -36.56 -5.59 25.86
C ASP A 154 -38.07 -5.34 25.75
N LEU A 155 -38.60 -5.18 24.52
CA LEU A 155 -40.02 -4.99 24.27
C LEU A 155 -40.87 -6.15 24.80
N ASP A 156 -40.48 -7.39 24.51
CA ASP A 156 -41.18 -8.60 24.99
C ASP A 156 -41.19 -8.65 26.53
N SER A 157 -40.07 -8.26 27.17
CA SER A 157 -39.96 -8.23 28.63
C SER A 157 -40.87 -7.16 29.26
N ARG A 158 -40.97 -5.97 28.63
CA ARG A 158 -41.88 -4.89 29.04
C ARG A 158 -43.34 -5.32 28.88
N GLN A 159 -43.69 -5.95 27.76
CA GLN A 159 -45.05 -6.45 27.51
C GLN A 159 -45.48 -7.49 28.56
N LYS A 160 -44.60 -8.45 28.90
CA LYS A 160 -44.84 -9.41 29.99
C LYS A 160 -44.99 -8.73 31.35
N LYS A 161 -44.25 -7.66 31.62
CA LYS A 161 -44.37 -6.91 32.89
C LYS A 161 -45.71 -6.17 32.97
N ILE A 162 -46.12 -5.54 31.88
CA ILE A 162 -47.41 -4.84 31.77
C ILE A 162 -48.58 -5.82 31.93
N SER A 163 -48.54 -6.99 31.28
CA SER A 163 -49.60 -7.99 31.41
C SER A 163 -49.75 -8.50 32.86
N ARG A 164 -48.64 -8.83 33.52
CA ARG A 164 -48.63 -9.25 34.95
C ARG A 164 -49.16 -8.17 35.89
N LEU A 165 -48.85 -6.89 35.63
CA LEU A 165 -49.37 -5.77 36.41
C LEU A 165 -50.89 -5.59 36.21
N GLY A 166 -51.37 -5.70 34.97
CA GLY A 166 -52.80 -5.66 34.66
C GLY A 166 -53.58 -6.79 35.32
N GLU A 167 -53.01 -8.00 35.35
CA GLU A 167 -53.60 -9.17 36.00
C GLU A 167 -53.70 -8.99 37.53
N LYS A 168 -52.62 -8.53 38.18
CA LYS A 168 -52.63 -8.18 39.61
C LYS A 168 -53.66 -7.09 39.94
N ALA A 169 -53.80 -6.07 39.08
CA ALA A 169 -54.78 -5.01 39.28
C ALA A 169 -56.23 -5.53 39.17
N ARG A 170 -56.50 -6.45 38.23
CA ARG A 170 -57.81 -7.13 38.10
C ARG A 170 -58.15 -7.98 39.31
N LEU A 171 -57.19 -8.76 39.82
CA LEU A 171 -57.34 -9.56 41.05
C LEU A 171 -57.66 -8.69 42.27
N ARG A 172 -56.94 -7.57 42.46
CA ARG A 172 -57.21 -6.61 43.54
C ARG A 172 -58.58 -5.95 43.45
N ARG A 173 -59.09 -5.68 42.23
CA ARG A 173 -60.45 -5.15 42.02
C ARG A 173 -61.53 -6.17 42.35
N ARG A 174 -61.29 -7.47 42.11
CA ARG A 174 -62.22 -8.55 42.49
C ARG A 174 -62.32 -8.72 44.01
N GLN A 175 -61.20 -8.69 44.72
CA GLN A 175 -61.18 -8.82 46.19
C GLN A 175 -61.80 -7.64 46.94
N ARG A 176 -61.89 -6.45 46.32
CA ARG A 176 -62.55 -5.27 46.91
C ARG A 176 -64.07 -5.24 46.69
N ARG A 177 -64.62 -6.16 45.90
CA ARG A 177 -66.06 -6.25 45.58
C ARG A 177 -66.77 -7.41 46.29
N SER A 178 -66.04 -8.26 47.02
CA SER A 178 -66.56 -9.21 48.00
C SER A 178 -66.42 -8.65 49.40
#